data_AF-A0AB38KG81-F1
#
_entry.id   AF-A0AB38KG81-F1
#
_cell.length_a   1.000
_cell.length_b   1.000
_cell.length_c   1.000
_cell.angle_alpha   90.00
_cell.angle_beta   90.00
_cell.angle_gamma   90.00
#
_symmetry.space_group_name_H-M   'P 1'
#
loop_
_entity.id
_entity.type
_entity.pdbx_description
1 polymer ?
#
loop_
_entity_poly.entity_id
_entity_poly.type
_entity_poly.pdbx_seq_one_letter_code
_entity_poly.pdbx_strand_id
1 'polypeptide(L)'
;GLCIGYLDEMLYRRKLWQHTPINDFWRIGKGYATKLKSIGINNMGDLARYSLNNEDKLYQIFGVNAELLIDHAWGFESCTMQAIKEYKSKHISKVMAKVLPKPYSFKKARNMLKEIVDHMVLELIEQNLTCNQIVLDVQYDKESLEKVQSY
;
A
#
# COMPACT_ATOMS: atom_id res chain seq x y z
N GLY A 1 24.28 -3.84 -15.56
CA GLY A 1 24.72 -2.43 -15.53
C GLY A 1 24.12 -1.77 -14.31
N LEU A 2 24.91 -0.99 -13.56
CA LEU A 2 24.37 -0.21 -12.44
C LEU A 2 23.53 0.95 -13.01
N CYS A 3 22.22 0.90 -12.86
CA CYS A 3 21.35 2.04 -13.13
C CYS A 3 21.49 3.04 -11.97
N ILE A 4 22.52 3.87 -11.99
CA ILE A 4 22.58 5.05 -11.12
C ILE A 4 21.74 6.13 -11.80
N GLY A 5 20.44 6.10 -11.54
CA GLY A 5 19.53 7.18 -11.90
C GLY A 5 19.65 8.30 -10.87
N TYR A 6 20.25 9.43 -11.23
CA TYR A 6 20.12 10.66 -10.48
C TYR A 6 18.89 11.41 -10.98
N LEU A 7 18.05 11.88 -10.06
CA LEU A 7 16.85 12.63 -10.34
C LEU A 7 16.75 13.75 -9.30
N ASP A 8 17.06 14.98 -9.70
CA ASP A 8 16.71 16.18 -8.92
C ASP A 8 15.34 16.72 -9.32
N GLU A 9 14.82 17.67 -8.54
CA GLU A 9 13.52 18.30 -8.77
C GLU A 9 13.38 18.83 -10.20
N MET A 10 14.40 19.49 -10.73
CA MET A 10 14.35 20.07 -12.08
C MET A 10 14.36 18.99 -13.16
N LEU A 11 15.10 17.90 -12.98
CA LEU A 11 15.09 16.77 -13.89
C LEU A 11 13.77 15.99 -13.81
N TYR A 12 13.19 15.85 -12.62
CA TYR A 12 11.84 15.31 -12.40
C TYR A 12 10.81 16.11 -13.20
N ARG A 13 10.77 17.44 -13.01
CA ARG A 13 9.82 18.31 -13.71
C ARG A 13 9.96 18.22 -15.22
N ARG A 14 11.20 18.19 -15.73
CA ARG A 14 11.47 18.10 -17.18
C ARG A 14 11.08 16.75 -17.78
N LYS A 15 11.32 15.65 -17.07
CA LYS A 15 11.15 14.29 -17.62
C LYS A 15 9.80 13.66 -17.32
N LEU A 16 9.22 13.95 -16.15
CA LEU A 16 8.12 13.17 -15.57
C LEU A 16 6.82 13.94 -15.42
N TRP A 17 6.80 15.28 -15.52
CA TRP A 17 5.55 16.03 -15.41
C TRP A 17 4.48 15.61 -16.40
N GLN A 18 4.86 15.30 -17.64
CA GLN A 18 3.93 14.87 -18.69
C GLN A 18 3.74 13.35 -18.75
N HIS A 19 4.31 12.60 -17.79
CA HIS A 19 4.17 11.15 -17.76
C HIS A 19 2.71 10.76 -17.49
N THR A 20 2.22 9.82 -18.28
CA THR A 20 0.90 9.22 -18.12
C THR A 20 1.01 7.71 -18.30
N PRO A 21 0.25 6.92 -17.51
CA PRO A 21 -0.78 7.36 -16.59
C PRO A 21 -0.23 7.82 -15.22
N ILE A 22 -0.95 8.73 -14.55
CA ILE A 22 -0.52 9.32 -13.26
C ILE A 22 -0.43 8.30 -12.12
N ASN A 23 -1.08 7.14 -12.24
CA ASN A 23 -1.01 6.06 -11.24
C ASN A 23 0.26 5.20 -11.34
N ASP A 24 1.16 5.48 -12.28
CA ASP A 24 2.51 4.91 -12.29
C ASP A 24 3.40 5.52 -11.18
N PHE A 25 3.02 6.70 -10.68
CA PHE A 25 3.73 7.34 -9.57
C PHE A 25 3.33 6.70 -8.24
N TRP A 26 4.34 6.52 -7.39
CA TRP A 26 4.16 6.07 -6.02
C TRP A 26 3.16 6.98 -5.27
N ARG A 27 2.42 6.41 -4.29
CA ARG A 27 1.28 7.03 -3.57
C ARG A 27 0.01 7.30 -4.40
N ILE A 28 0.06 7.31 -5.74
CA ILE A 28 -1.13 7.55 -6.57
C ILE A 28 -1.78 6.23 -6.98
N GLY A 29 -2.66 5.70 -6.12
CA GLY A 29 -3.48 4.54 -6.44
C GLY A 29 -4.64 4.85 -7.40
N LYS A 30 -5.35 3.81 -7.86
CA LYS A 30 -6.52 3.91 -8.76
C LYS A 30 -7.58 4.92 -8.27
N GLY A 31 -7.84 4.96 -6.96
CA GLY A 31 -8.81 5.89 -6.36
C GLY A 31 -8.37 7.35 -6.48
N TYR A 32 -7.09 7.63 -6.24
CA TYR A 32 -6.52 8.98 -6.39
C TYR A 32 -6.54 9.41 -7.85
N ALA A 33 -6.06 8.57 -8.77
CA ALA A 33 -6.07 8.86 -10.19
C ALA A 33 -7.49 9.14 -10.72
N THR A 34 -8.49 8.42 -10.25
CA THR A 34 -9.89 8.65 -10.64
C THR A 34 -10.39 10.01 -10.14
N LYS A 35 -10.12 10.36 -8.87
CA LYS A 35 -10.48 11.67 -8.31
C LYS A 35 -9.77 12.81 -9.05
N LEU A 36 -8.46 12.70 -9.27
CA LEU A 36 -7.68 13.69 -10.02
C LEU A 36 -8.20 13.88 -11.45
N LYS A 37 -8.50 12.78 -12.14
CA LYS A 37 -9.07 12.83 -13.49
C LYS A 37 -10.42 13.54 -13.53
N SER A 38 -11.27 13.39 -12.50
CA SER A 38 -12.56 14.08 -12.42
C SER A 38 -12.47 15.60 -12.33
N ILE A 39 -11.32 16.13 -11.89
CA ILE A 39 -11.03 17.57 -11.85
C ILE A 39 -10.06 18.02 -12.97
N GLY A 40 -9.86 17.19 -13.99
CA GLY A 40 -9.08 17.51 -15.18
C GLY A 40 -7.57 17.29 -15.06
N ILE A 41 -7.10 16.65 -13.98
CA ILE A 41 -5.68 16.39 -13.74
C ILE A 41 -5.32 14.99 -14.24
N ASN A 42 -4.44 14.91 -15.24
CA ASN A 42 -4.06 13.63 -15.86
C ASN A 42 -2.59 13.24 -15.64
N ASN A 43 -1.76 14.19 -15.22
CA ASN A 43 -0.32 14.01 -15.00
C ASN A 43 0.18 14.90 -13.84
N MET A 44 1.45 14.75 -13.45
CA MET A 44 2.03 15.48 -12.33
C MET A 44 2.19 16.97 -12.60
N GLY A 45 2.45 17.36 -13.85
CA GLY A 45 2.53 18.76 -14.23
C GLY A 45 1.19 19.48 -14.11
N ASP A 46 0.09 18.81 -14.46
CA ASP A 46 -1.27 19.34 -14.28
C ASP A 46 -1.56 19.55 -12.79
N LEU A 47 -1.21 18.58 -11.96
CA LEU A 47 -1.39 18.64 -10.50
C LEU A 47 -0.60 19.80 -9.88
N ALA A 48 0.68 19.95 -10.25
CA ALA A 48 1.54 21.03 -9.78
C ALA A 48 1.03 22.41 -10.21
N ARG A 49 0.51 22.56 -11.44
CA ARG A 49 -0.10 23.81 -11.90
C ARG A 49 -1.43 24.09 -11.22
N TYR A 50 -2.23 23.04 -10.99
CA TYR A 50 -3.52 23.16 -10.34
C TYR A 50 -3.38 23.66 -8.90
N SER A 51 -2.39 23.16 -8.15
CA SER A 51 -2.18 23.54 -6.76
C SER A 51 -1.88 25.03 -6.59
N LEU A 52 -1.20 25.68 -7.54
CA LEU A 52 -0.91 27.13 -7.47
C LEU A 52 -2.13 28.03 -7.28
N ASN A 53 -3.31 27.61 -7.76
CA ASN A 53 -4.53 28.43 -7.71
C ASN A 53 -5.71 27.73 -7.05
N ASN A 54 -5.61 26.43 -6.77
CA ASN A 54 -6.73 25.61 -6.30
C ASN A 54 -6.31 24.62 -5.21
N GLU A 55 -5.28 24.96 -4.43
CA GLU A 55 -4.82 24.17 -3.29
C GLU A 55 -5.96 23.78 -2.33
N ASP A 56 -6.85 24.73 -1.98
CA ASP A 56 -8.00 24.48 -1.11
C ASP A 56 -8.89 23.33 -1.60
N LYS A 57 -9.08 23.21 -2.92
CA LYS A 57 -9.87 22.11 -3.51
C LYS A 57 -9.16 20.77 -3.35
N LEU A 58 -7.84 20.73 -3.43
CA LEU A 58 -7.07 19.51 -3.19
C LEU A 58 -7.23 19.07 -1.73
N TYR A 59 -7.16 20.00 -0.77
CA TYR A 59 -7.42 19.70 0.65
C TYR A 59 -8.87 19.25 0.89
N GLN A 60 -9.86 19.81 0.20
CA GLN A 60 -11.24 19.33 0.30
C GLN A 60 -11.40 17.87 -0.19
N ILE A 61 -10.66 17.45 -1.21
CA ILE A 61 -10.79 16.12 -1.82
C ILE A 61 -9.94 15.05 -1.11
N PHE A 62 -8.73 15.41 -0.70
CA PHE A 62 -7.71 14.49 -0.17
C PHE A 62 -7.40 14.69 1.32
N GLY A 63 -7.97 15.73 1.95
CA GLY A 63 -7.70 16.07 3.33
C GLY A 63 -6.24 16.42 3.56
N VAL A 64 -5.71 16.03 4.72
CA VAL A 64 -4.31 16.23 5.11
C VAL A 64 -3.29 15.60 4.13
N ASN A 65 -3.71 14.63 3.33
CA ASN A 65 -2.82 14.01 2.33
C ASN A 65 -2.59 14.89 1.09
N ALA A 66 -3.32 16.00 0.94
CA ALA A 66 -3.13 16.93 -0.16
C ALA A 66 -1.72 17.53 -0.16
N GLU A 67 -1.17 17.85 1.00
CA GLU A 67 0.19 18.36 1.16
C GLU A 67 1.22 17.45 0.49
N LEU A 68 1.25 16.18 0.90
CA LEU A 68 2.15 15.17 0.32
C LEU A 68 1.94 14.98 -1.18
N LEU A 69 0.69 15.09 -1.64
CA LEU A 69 0.36 14.96 -3.05
C LEU A 69 0.88 16.15 -3.87
N ILE A 70 0.79 17.37 -3.33
CA ILE A 70 1.30 18.60 -3.95
C ILE A 70 2.83 18.56 -3.99
N ASP A 71 3.47 18.26 -2.87
CA ASP A 71 4.93 18.12 -2.76
C ASP A 71 5.47 17.12 -3.79
N HIS A 72 4.82 15.95 -3.87
CA HIS A 72 5.21 14.91 -4.80
C HIS A 72 5.10 15.37 -6.27
N ALA A 73 4.08 16.16 -6.62
CA ALA A 73 3.93 16.73 -7.96
C ALA A 73 5.04 17.74 -8.32
N TRP A 74 5.62 18.41 -7.32
CA TRP A 74 6.76 19.32 -7.49
C TRP A 74 8.13 18.62 -7.48
N GLY A 75 8.14 17.31 -7.25
CA GLY A 75 9.35 16.49 -7.16
C GLY A 75 9.99 16.51 -5.77
N PHE A 76 9.27 16.98 -4.75
CA PHE A 76 9.73 17.04 -3.37
C PHE A 76 9.26 15.81 -2.57
N GLU A 77 10.15 15.27 -1.73
CA GLU A 77 9.83 14.19 -0.78
C GLU A 77 10.40 14.59 0.58
N SER A 78 9.50 14.85 1.53
CA SER A 78 9.86 15.31 2.88
C SER A 78 10.54 14.23 3.72
N CYS A 79 10.34 12.95 3.38
CA CYS A 79 10.97 11.84 4.07
C CYS A 79 12.46 11.72 3.71
N THR A 80 13.34 12.02 4.67
CA THR A 80 14.79 11.93 4.45
C THR A 80 15.29 10.49 4.54
N MET A 81 16.40 10.20 3.85
CA MET A 81 17.09 8.90 3.97
C MET A 81 17.52 8.59 5.40
N GLN A 82 17.81 9.61 6.21
CA GLN A 82 18.12 9.44 7.62
C GLN A 82 16.88 8.99 8.40
N ALA A 83 15.74 9.67 8.23
CA ALA A 83 14.48 9.28 8.87
C ALA A 83 14.07 7.85 8.51
N ILE A 84 14.25 7.44 7.24
CA ILE A 84 14.00 6.06 6.79
C ILE A 84 14.88 5.06 7.54
N LYS A 85 16.18 5.36 7.69
CA LYS A 85 17.14 4.47 8.37
C LYS A 85 16.93 4.41 9.88
N GLU A 86 16.48 5.50 10.47
CA GLU A 86 16.21 5.60 11.91
C GLU A 86 14.83 5.06 12.29
N TYR A 87 13.93 4.90 11.34
CA TYR A 87 12.58 4.41 11.59
C TYR A 87 12.60 3.02 12.24
N LYS A 88 12.04 2.95 13.45
CA LYS A 88 11.74 1.69 14.16
C LYS A 88 10.23 1.60 14.33
N SER A 89 9.64 0.52 13.83
CA SER A 89 8.20 0.32 13.95
C SER A 89 7.78 0.23 15.42
N LYS A 90 6.75 1.00 15.81
CA LYS A 90 6.18 0.95 17.16
C LYS A 90 5.43 -0.35 17.43
N HIS A 91 4.89 -0.96 16.38
CA HIS A 91 4.14 -2.20 16.43
C HIS A 91 4.80 -3.22 15.52
N ILE A 92 4.95 -4.45 16.04
CA ILE A 92 5.46 -5.58 15.27
C ILE A 92 4.32 -6.58 15.22
N SER A 93 3.76 -6.79 14.03
CA SER A 93 2.83 -7.88 13.77
C SER A 93 3.59 -9.03 13.13
N LYS A 94 3.40 -10.25 13.63
CA LYS A 94 3.87 -11.47 12.96
C LYS A 94 2.70 -12.09 12.22
N VAL A 95 2.86 -12.30 10.92
CA VAL A 95 1.82 -12.83 10.04
C VAL A 95 2.38 -14.05 9.33
N MET A 96 1.62 -15.14 9.34
CA MET A 96 1.86 -16.30 8.50
C MET A 96 0.61 -16.56 7.67
N ALA A 97 0.81 -16.71 6.37
CA ALA A 97 -0.25 -17.00 5.42
C ALA A 97 0.21 -18.14 4.51
N LYS A 98 -0.74 -18.97 4.07
CA LYS A 98 -0.47 -20.05 3.14
C LYS A 98 -1.53 -20.06 2.03
N VAL A 99 -1.07 -19.92 0.79
CA VAL A 99 -1.91 -20.12 -0.39
C VAL A 99 -2.05 -21.61 -0.63
N LEU A 100 -3.28 -22.10 -0.71
CA LEU A 100 -3.58 -23.52 -0.93
C LEU A 100 -3.75 -23.78 -2.43
N PRO A 101 -3.21 -24.90 -2.98
CA PRO A 101 -3.26 -25.18 -4.41
C PRO A 101 -4.66 -25.55 -4.93
N LYS A 102 -5.59 -25.85 -4.02
CA LYS A 102 -6.98 -26.21 -4.33
C LYS A 102 -7.90 -25.91 -3.14
N PRO A 103 -9.23 -25.89 -3.34
CA PRO A 103 -10.20 -25.80 -2.24
C PRO A 103 -9.98 -26.93 -1.22
N TYR A 104 -9.86 -26.57 0.06
CA TYR A 104 -9.70 -27.54 1.14
C TYR A 104 -11.03 -27.70 1.88
N SER A 105 -11.36 -28.94 2.26
CA SER A 105 -12.45 -29.17 3.18
C SER A 105 -12.12 -28.56 4.56
N PHE A 106 -13.16 -28.24 5.33
CA PHE A 106 -13.01 -27.68 6.68
C PHE A 106 -11.98 -28.44 7.54
N LYS A 107 -12.03 -29.77 7.54
CA LYS A 107 -11.10 -30.61 8.31
C LYS A 107 -9.64 -30.40 7.89
N LYS A 108 -9.37 -30.32 6.58
CA LYS A 108 -8.01 -30.10 6.06
C LYS A 108 -7.53 -28.68 6.36
N ALA A 109 -8.39 -27.68 6.15
CA ALA A 109 -8.06 -26.29 6.47
C ALA A 109 -7.78 -26.09 7.96
N ARG A 110 -8.57 -26.72 8.85
CA ARG A 110 -8.35 -26.70 10.30
C ARG A 110 -7.00 -27.30 10.70
N ASN A 111 -6.62 -28.44 10.11
CA ASN A 111 -5.32 -29.07 10.41
C ASN A 111 -4.16 -28.18 9.96
N MET A 112 -4.25 -27.64 8.74
CA MET A 112 -3.26 -26.69 8.22
C MET A 112 -3.14 -25.44 9.11
N LEU A 113 -4.27 -24.90 9.58
CA LEU A 113 -4.28 -23.75 10.47
C LEU A 113 -3.59 -24.06 11.80
N LYS A 114 -3.79 -25.26 12.36
CA LYS A 114 -3.08 -25.69 13.58
C LYS A 114 -1.57 -25.71 13.36
N GLU A 115 -1.10 -26.28 12.25
CA GLU A 115 0.33 -26.29 11.91
C GLU A 115 0.90 -24.86 11.82
N ILE A 116 0.16 -23.93 11.22
CA ILE A 116 0.56 -22.51 11.16
C ILE A 116 0.61 -21.89 12.56
N VAL A 117 -0.41 -22.15 13.39
CA VAL A 117 -0.46 -21.64 14.77
C VAL A 117 0.69 -22.18 15.61
N ASP A 118 0.97 -23.49 15.51
CA ASP A 118 2.08 -24.12 16.25
C ASP A 118 3.42 -23.48 15.84
N HIS A 119 3.63 -23.25 14.55
CA HIS A 119 4.83 -22.56 14.05
C HIS A 119 4.92 -21.11 14.55
N MET A 120 3.81 -20.36 14.54
CA MET A 120 3.77 -18.99 15.08
C MET A 120 4.10 -18.95 16.57
N VAL A 121 3.60 -19.91 17.36
CA VAL A 121 3.88 -19.99 18.80
C VAL A 121 5.37 -20.26 19.04
N LEU A 122 5.98 -21.17 18.28
CA LEU A 122 7.41 -21.44 18.37
C LEU A 122 8.26 -20.20 18.07
N GLU A 123 7.94 -19.45 17.01
CA GLU A 123 8.64 -18.20 16.69
C GLU A 123 8.50 -17.13 17.79
N LEU A 124 7.30 -17.01 18.40
CA LEU A 124 7.08 -16.07 19.49
C LEU A 124 7.92 -16.43 20.72
N ILE A 125 8.02 -17.73 21.05
CA ILE A 125 8.85 -18.22 22.16
C ILE A 125 10.33 -17.96 21.88
N GLU A 126 10.82 -18.30 20.68
CA GLU A 126 12.23 -18.12 20.31
C GLU A 126 12.65 -16.64 20.39
N GLN A 127 11.75 -15.72 20.01
CA GLN A 127 12.00 -14.28 20.05
C GLN A 127 11.63 -13.62 21.39
N ASN A 128 11.14 -14.41 22.37
CA ASN A 128 10.67 -13.93 23.67
C ASN A 128 9.64 -12.79 23.55
N LEU A 129 8.66 -12.96 22.65
CA LEU A 129 7.61 -11.98 22.35
C LEU A 129 6.26 -12.41 22.90
N THR A 130 5.44 -11.42 23.27
CA THR A 130 4.04 -11.61 23.67
C THR A 130 3.10 -10.91 22.70
N CYS A 131 1.91 -11.48 22.46
CA CYS A 131 0.90 -10.92 21.58
C CYS A 131 -0.37 -10.56 22.34
N ASN A 132 -1.00 -9.42 22.01
CA ASN A 132 -2.27 -8.96 22.60
C ASN A 132 -3.47 -9.08 21.65
N GLN A 133 -3.25 -9.41 20.38
CA GLN A 133 -4.31 -9.54 19.37
C GLN A 133 -3.99 -10.64 18.36
N ILE A 134 -4.92 -11.57 18.16
CA ILE A 134 -4.83 -12.62 17.14
C ILE A 134 -5.87 -12.32 16.05
N VAL A 135 -5.43 -12.34 14.79
CA VAL A 135 -6.29 -12.14 13.62
C VAL A 135 -6.19 -13.36 12.71
N LEU A 136 -7.33 -13.85 12.23
CA LEU A 136 -7.41 -14.96 11.28
C LEU A 136 -8.20 -14.51 10.04
N ASP A 137 -7.51 -14.48 8.91
CA ASP A 137 -8.12 -14.22 7.61
C ASP A 137 -8.27 -15.54 6.83
N VAL A 138 -9.50 -15.82 6.37
CA VAL A 138 -9.80 -16.99 5.54
C VAL A 138 -10.42 -16.51 4.23
N GLN A 139 -9.79 -16.91 3.12
CA GLN A 139 -10.31 -16.65 1.79
C GLN A 139 -10.93 -17.92 1.22
N TYR A 140 -12.16 -17.80 0.72
CA TYR A 140 -12.91 -18.90 0.14
C TYR A 140 -12.92 -18.79 -1.38
N ASP A 141 -12.81 -19.94 -2.04
CA ASP A 141 -13.14 -20.05 -3.45
C ASP A 141 -14.67 -20.07 -3.65
N LYS A 142 -15.09 -19.87 -4.90
CA LYS A 142 -16.51 -19.83 -5.27
C LYS A 142 -17.25 -21.12 -4.93
N GLU A 143 -16.68 -22.29 -5.21
CA GLU A 143 -17.36 -23.59 -5.02
C GLU A 143 -17.61 -23.88 -3.54
N SER A 144 -16.68 -23.46 -2.67
CA SER A 144 -16.83 -23.58 -1.22
C SER A 144 -17.96 -22.72 -0.65
N LEU A 145 -18.27 -21.58 -1.28
CA LEU A 145 -19.37 -20.71 -0.87
C LEU A 145 -20.73 -21.23 -1.33
N GLU A 146 -20.81 -21.86 -2.50
CA GLU A 146 -22.06 -22.42 -3.04
C GLU A 146 -22.61 -23.56 -2.19
N LYS A 147 -21.74 -24.38 -1.58
CA LYS A 147 -22.12 -25.53 -0.72
C LYS A 147 -22.74 -25.14 0.62
N VAL A 148 -22.62 -23.88 1.04
CA VAL A 148 -23.17 -23.39 2.33
C VAL A 148 -24.65 -23.00 2.19
N GLN A 149 -25.13 -22.71 0.97
CA GLN A 149 -26.52 -22.29 0.74
C GLN A 149 -27.53 -23.44 0.69
N SER A 150 -27.08 -24.69 0.74
CA SER A 150 -27.95 -25.88 0.62
C SER A 150 -28.31 -26.54 1.96
N TYR A 151 -28.27 -25.80 3.06
CA TYR A 151 -28.69 -26.25 4.41
C TYR A 151 -29.79 -25.38 4.98
#